data_AF-A0A0F7KHP7-F1
#
_entry.id   AF-A0A0F7KHP7-F1
#
_cell.length_a   1.000
_cell.length_b   1.000
_cell.length_c   1.000
_cell.angle_alpha   90.00
_cell.angle_beta   90.00
_cell.angle_gamma   90.00
#
_symmetry.space_group_name_H-M   'P 1'
#
loop_
_entity.id
_entity.type
_entity.pdbx_description
1 polymer ?
#
loop_
_entity_poly.entity_id
_entity_poly.type
_entity_poly.pdbx_seq_one_letter_code
_entity_poly.pdbx_strand_id
1 'polypeptide(L)' 'MYFFNWLLNIILFLFLVSFAAKNTEIITIHYYFGFEWQAPLIVALLAFFALGIILGYFFCLIKRLRKKL' A
#
# COMPACT_ATOMS: atom_id res chain seq x y z
N MET A 1 -5.59 9.45 -26.13
CA MET A 1 -4.75 8.74 -25.13
C MET A 1 -4.59 9.54 -23.82
N TYR A 2 -4.23 10.82 -23.86
CA TYR A 2 -4.11 11.66 -22.65
C TYR A 2 -5.40 11.78 -21.84
N PHE A 3 -6.54 11.99 -22.50
CA PHE A 3 -7.84 12.09 -21.83
C PHE A 3 -8.23 10.80 -21.09
N PHE A 4 -7.95 9.63 -21.68
CA PHE A 4 -8.23 8.33 -21.06
C PHE A 4 -7.38 8.11 -19.80
N ASN A 5 -6.08 8.39 -19.87
CA ASN A 5 -5.21 8.27 -18.70
C ASN A 5 -5.59 9.28 -17.60
N TRP A 6 -5.96 10.50 -17.98
CA TRP A 6 -6.42 11.51 -17.02
C TRP A 6 -7.71 11.09 -16.31
N LEU A 7 -8.68 10.57 -17.06
CA LEU A 7 -9.93 10.05 -16.50
C LEU A 7 -9.69 8.85 -15.57
N LEU A 8 -8.81 7.92 -15.97
CA LEU A 8 -8.41 6.78 -15.15
C LEU A 8 -7.80 7.25 -13.82
N ASN A 9 -6.93 8.26 -13.84
CA ASN A 9 -6.32 8.80 -12.64
C ASN A 9 -7.35 9.43 -11.70
N ILE A 10 -8.35 10.14 -12.24
CA ILE A 10 -9.45 10.69 -11.43
C ILE A 10 -10.28 9.58 -10.80
N ILE A 11 -10.64 8.55 -11.57
CA ILE A 11 -11.40 7.41 -11.06
C ILE A 11 -10.60 6.73 -9.93
N LEU A 12 -9.31 6.47 -10.16
CA LEU A 12 -8.43 5.88 -9.15
C LEU A 12 -8.33 6.76 -7.90
N PHE A 13 -8.19 8.08 -8.07
CA PHE A 13 -8.13 9.01 -6.96
C PHE A 13 -9.42 9.01 -6.14
N LEU A 14 -10.58 9.14 -6.79
CA LEU A 14 -11.88 9.11 -6.13
C LEU A 14 -12.11 7.77 -5.41
N PHE A 15 -11.69 6.66 -6.03
CA PHE A 15 -11.73 5.35 -5.41
C PHE A 15 -10.88 5.30 -4.14
N LEU A 16 -9.61 5.71 -4.20
CA LEU A 16 -8.69 5.71 -3.07
C LEU A 16 -9.17 6.63 -1.93
N VAL A 17 -9.68 7.81 -2.24
CA VAL A 17 -10.22 8.75 -1.24
C VAL A 17 -11.48 8.17 -0.58
N SER A 18 -12.41 7.64 -1.37
CA SER A 18 -13.64 7.04 -0.82
C SER A 18 -13.32 5.80 0.02
N PHE A 19 -12.36 5.00 -0.44
CA PHE A 19 -11.84 3.85 0.30
C PHE A 19 -11.23 4.30 1.63
N ALA A 20 -10.36 5.32 1.62
CA ALA A 20 -9.77 5.86 2.84
C ALA A 20 -10.83 6.38 3.81
N ALA A 21 -11.81 7.15 3.31
CA ALA A 21 -12.89 7.70 4.14
C ALA A 21 -13.72 6.61 4.82
N LYS A 22 -14.05 5.52 4.11
CA LYS A 22 -14.83 4.41 4.66
C LYS A 22 -14.05 3.48 5.58
N ASN A 23 -12.72 3.48 5.53
CA ASN A 23 -11.86 2.59 6.30
C ASN A 23 -11.04 3.36 7.36
N THR A 24 -11.65 4.34 8.01
CA THR A 24 -11.04 5.13 9.12
C THR A 24 -11.20 4.47 10.49
N GLU A 25 -11.85 3.31 10.55
CA GLU A 25 -12.04 2.54 11.78
C GLU A 25 -10.70 2.18 12.45
N ILE A 26 -10.64 2.33 13.77
CA ILE A 26 -9.46 2.00 14.57
C ILE A 26 -9.45 0.50 14.80
N ILE A 27 -8.38 -0.17 14.35
CA ILE A 27 -8.16 -1.58 14.57
C ILE A 27 -7.04 -1.79 15.59
N THR A 28 -7.11 -2.88 16.34
CA THR A 28 -6.04 -3.34 17.23
C THR A 28 -5.24 -4.42 16.53
N ILE A 29 -3.95 -4.19 16.35
CA ILE A 29 -3.00 -5.16 15.83
C ILE A 29 -2.33 -5.82 17.02
N HIS A 30 -2.63 -7.11 17.23
CA HIS A 30 -2.03 -7.90 18.28
C HIS A 30 -0.70 -8.48 17.81
N TYR A 31 0.37 -8.13 18.50
CA TYR A 31 1.72 -8.64 18.27
C TYR A 31 2.13 -9.60 19.39
N TYR A 32 3.29 -10.23 19.19
CA TYR A 32 3.93 -11.08 20.18
C TYR A 32 4.19 -10.33 21.50
N PHE A 33 4.25 -11.08 22.62
CA PHE A 33 4.48 -10.55 23.98
C PHE A 33 3.37 -9.64 24.53
N GLY A 34 2.14 -9.76 24.02
CA GLY A 34 1.00 -8.95 24.48
C GLY A 34 1.09 -7.49 24.04
N PHE A 35 1.96 -7.17 23.08
CA PHE A 35 2.02 -5.83 22.50
C PHE A 35 0.80 -5.63 21.59
N GLU A 36 0.03 -4.58 21.85
CA GLU A 36 -1.14 -4.22 21.07
C GLU A 36 -0.93 -2.84 20.49
N TRP A 37 -1.06 -2.72 19.16
CA TRP A 37 -0.93 -1.44 18.50
C TRP A 37 -2.24 -1.06 17.83
N GLN A 38 -2.79 0.09 18.23
CA GLN A 38 -4.00 0.63 17.65
C GLN A 38 -3.65 1.60 16.52
N ALA A 39 -4.23 1.36 15.34
CA ALA A 39 -4.06 2.22 14.17
C ALA A 39 -5.32 2.21 13.32
N PRO A 40 -5.61 3.29 12.55
CA PRO A 40 -6.68 3.26 11.58
C PRO A 40 -6.45 2.19 10.52
N LEU A 41 -7.49 1.47 10.12
CA LEU A 41 -7.43 0.38 9.14
C LEU A 41 -6.75 0.83 7.84
N ILE A 42 -7.12 2.03 7.35
CA ILE A 42 -6.51 2.60 6.15
C ILE A 42 -4.99 2.77 6.28
N VAL A 43 -4.48 3.17 7.45
CA VAL A 43 -3.05 3.35 7.68
C VAL A 43 -2.33 2.02 7.64
N ALA A 44 -2.90 0.99 8.29
CA ALA A 44 -2.35 -0.36 8.23
C ALA A 44 -2.28 -0.88 6.78
N LEU A 45 -3.37 -0.72 6.02
CA LEU A 45 -3.44 -1.16 4.63
C LEU A 45 -2.42 -0.44 3.72
N LEU A 46 -2.29 0.88 3.88
CA LEU A 46 -1.30 1.68 3.16
C LEU A 46 0.13 1.23 3.48
N ALA A 47 0.43 0.94 4.75
CA ALA A 47 1.73 0.45 5.17
C ALA A 47 2.06 -0.91 4.53
N PHE A 48 1.13 -1.86 4.54
CA PHE A 48 1.31 -3.17 3.90
C PHE A 48 1.54 -3.03 2.38
N PHE A 49 0.78 -2.15 1.72
CA PHE A 49 0.95 -1.92 0.28
C PHE A 49 2.32 -1.30 -0.04
N ALA A 50 2.74 -0.28 0.73
CA ALA A 50 4.04 0.35 0.58
C ALA A 50 5.19 -0.65 0.80
N LEU A 51 5.11 -1.49 1.84
CA LEU A 51 6.08 -2.56 2.09
C LEU A 51 6.13 -3.56 0.92
N GLY A 52 4.98 -3.95 0.38
CA GLY A 52 4.90 -4.83 -0.79
C GLY A 52 5.63 -4.25 -2.02
N ILE A 53 5.44 -2.95 -2.30
CA ILE A 53 6.15 -2.26 -3.40
C ILE A 53 7.66 -2.27 -3.15
N ILE A 54 8.10 -1.92 -1.94
CA ILE A 54 9.52 -1.87 -1.58
C ILE A 54 10.15 -3.26 -1.76
N LEU A 55 9.51 -4.31 -1.24
CA LEU A 55 9.98 -5.69 -1.38
C LEU A 55 10.01 -6.13 -2.86
N GLY A 56 8.95 -5.85 -3.61
CA GLY A 56 8.89 -6.17 -5.05
C GLY A 56 9.99 -5.49 -5.85
N TYR A 57 10.25 -4.21 -5.58
CA TYR A 57 11.35 -3.47 -6.18
C TYR A 57 12.70 -4.07 -5.79
N PHE A 58 12.89 -4.38 -4.51
CA PHE A 58 14.12 -4.99 -3.99
C PHE A 58 14.43 -6.33 -4.66
N PHE A 59 13.42 -7.21 -4.80
CA PHE A 59 13.59 -8.48 -5.53
C PHE A 59 13.90 -8.28 -7.01
N CYS A 60 13.25 -7.32 -7.67
CA CYS A 60 13.54 -6.99 -9.06
C CYS A 60 14.99 -6.47 -9.23
N LEU A 61 15.45 -5.64 -8.30
CA LEU A 61 16.83 -5.15 -8.25
C LEU A 61 17.82 -6.30 -8.07
N ILE A 62 17.60 -7.19 -7.09
CA ILE A 62 18.45 -8.37 -6.88
C ILE A 62 18.51 -9.23 -8.14
N LYS A 63 17.36 -9.50 -8.77
CA LYS A 63 17.31 -10.29 -10.01
C LYS A 63 18.11 -9.64 -11.14
N ARG A 64 18.04 -8.31 -11.25
CA ARG A 64 18.81 -7.55 -12.23
C ARG A 64 20.32 -7.61 -11.96
N LEU A 65 20.73 -7.50 -10.69
CA LEU A 65 22.14 -7.60 -10.30
C LEU A 65 22.69 -9.00 -10.56
N ARG A 66 21.94 -10.06 -10.23
CA ARG A 66 22.32 -11.45 -10.51
C ARG A 66 22.45 -11.76 -12.00
N LYS A 67 21.63 -11.14 -12.86
CA LYS A 67 21.72 -11.34 -14.31
C LYS A 67 22.92 -10.61 -14.95
N LYS A 68 23.49 -9.63 -14.25
CA LYS A 68 24.60 -8.80 -14.74
C LYS A 68 25.98 -9.33 -14.33
N LEU A 69 26.03 -10.16 -13.28
CA LEU A 69 27.17 -10.99 -12.87
C LEU A 69 27.19 -12.29 -13.67
#